data_AF-A0A4R4UUU9-F1
#
_entry.id   AF-A0A4R4UUU9-F1
#
_cell.length_a   1.000
_cell.length_b   1.000
_cell.length_c   1.000
_cell.angle_alpha   90.00
_cell.angle_beta   90.00
_cell.angle_gamma   90.00
#
_symmetry.space_group_name_H-M   'P 1'
#
loop_
_entity.id
_entity.type
_entity.pdbx_description
1 polymer ?
#
loop_
_entity_poly.entity_id
_entity_poly.type
_entity_poly.pdbx_seq_one_letter_code
_entity_poly.pdbx_strand_id
1 'polypeptide(L)'
;MAQPSNGVFPLLTGMITAAALSGAAVLVVLNSGCEDPGTYHEHDGVVELIGGCLRPSDLPVAPREPADPPSSGSSDPFVAR
;
A
#
# COMPACT_ATOMS: atom_id res chain seq x y z
N MET A 1 40.70 5.64 -33.49
CA MET A 1 39.59 4.75 -33.13
C MET A 1 39.07 5.23 -31.78
N ALA A 2 37.92 5.91 -31.75
CA ALA A 2 37.35 6.40 -30.50
C ALA A 2 36.73 5.20 -29.77
N GLN A 3 37.33 4.78 -28.66
CA GLN A 3 36.75 3.75 -27.80
C GLN A 3 35.45 4.32 -27.22
N PRO A 4 34.26 3.73 -27.47
CA PRO A 4 33.05 4.16 -26.79
C PRO A 4 33.27 3.97 -25.28
N SER A 5 33.12 5.05 -24.54
CA SER A 5 33.42 5.12 -23.11
C SER A 5 32.59 4.08 -22.35
N ASN A 6 33.26 3.09 -21.73
CA ASN A 6 32.64 1.98 -20.99
C ASN A 6 31.61 2.41 -19.90
N GLY A 7 31.57 3.69 -19.52
CA GLY A 7 30.61 4.24 -18.55
C GLY A 7 29.24 4.65 -19.11
N VAL A 8 29.09 4.82 -20.43
CA VAL A 8 27.81 5.27 -21.02
C VAL A 8 26.76 4.15 -21.02
N PHE A 9 27.20 2.92 -21.23
CA PHE A 9 26.34 1.74 -21.25
C PHE A 9 25.61 1.51 -19.91
N PRO A 10 26.28 1.44 -18.73
CA PRO A 10 25.57 1.26 -17.47
C PRO A 10 24.64 2.44 -17.12
N LEU A 11 24.98 3.66 -17.52
CA LEU A 11 24.15 4.85 -17.31
C LEU A 11 22.85 4.75 -18.12
N LEU A 12 22.94 4.40 -19.41
CA LEU A 12 21.78 4.15 -20.27
C LEU A 12 20.89 3.05 -19.70
N THR A 13 21.47 1.93 -19.27
CA THR A 13 20.71 0.85 -18.63
C THR A 13 19.97 1.36 -17.40
N GLY A 14 20.64 2.10 -16.52
CA GLY A 14 20.02 2.68 -15.32
C GLY A 14 18.86 3.62 -15.65
N MET A 15 19.01 4.50 -16.65
CA MET A 15 17.92 5.37 -17.10
C MET A 15 16.74 4.59 -17.64
N ILE A 16 16.98 3.55 -18.45
CA ILE A 16 15.92 2.70 -18.99
C ILE A 16 15.19 2.00 -17.85
N THR A 17 15.92 1.43 -16.88
CA THR A 17 15.31 0.79 -15.71
C THR A 17 14.48 1.77 -14.89
N ALA A 18 15.00 2.96 -14.63
CA ALA A 18 14.28 4.00 -13.89
C ALA A 18 12.99 4.43 -14.61
N ALA A 19 13.05 4.63 -15.93
CA ALA A 19 11.88 4.95 -16.75
C ALA A 19 10.85 3.82 -16.73
N ALA A 20 11.29 2.56 -16.85
CA ALA A 20 10.42 1.40 -16.79
C ALA A 20 9.72 1.27 -15.43
N LEU A 21 10.44 1.44 -14.32
CA LEU A 21 9.88 1.40 -12.97
C LEU A 21 8.89 2.56 -12.74
N SER A 22 9.22 3.75 -13.23
CA SER A 22 8.31 4.92 -13.15
C SER A 22 7.03 4.68 -13.94
N GLY A 23 7.13 4.13 -15.15
CA GLY A 23 5.99 3.75 -15.96
C GLY A 23 5.13 2.66 -15.29
N ALA A 24 5.77 1.65 -14.70
CA ALA A 24 5.07 0.60 -13.96
C ALA A 24 4.27 1.19 -12.78
N ALA A 25 4.84 2.13 -12.04
CA ALA A 25 4.13 2.79 -10.93
C ALA A 25 2.86 3.51 -11.41
N VAL A 26 2.94 4.24 -12.53
CA VAL A 26 1.78 4.92 -13.10
C VAL A 26 0.71 3.91 -13.56
N LEU A 27 1.10 2.81 -14.22
CA LEU A 27 0.17 1.77 -14.64
C LEU A 27 -0.55 1.11 -13.46
N VAL A 28 0.14 0.87 -12.34
CA VAL A 28 -0.46 0.32 -11.12
C VAL A 28 -1.54 1.26 -10.57
N VAL A 29 -1.28 2.57 -10.54
CA VAL A 29 -2.27 3.56 -10.08
C VAL A 29 -3.48 3.58 -11.00
N LEU A 30 -3.29 3.57 -12.32
CA LEU A 30 -4.40 3.55 -13.27
C LEU A 30 -5.22 2.25 -13.19
N ASN A 31 -4.56 1.12 -12.90
CA ASN A 31 -5.20 -0.18 -12.76
C ASN A 31 -5.73 -0.45 -11.35
N SER A 32 -5.67 0.51 -10.43
CA SER A 32 -6.24 0.37 -9.08
C SER A 32 -7.76 0.20 -9.08
N GLY A 33 -8.42 0.47 -10.21
CA GLY A 33 -9.87 0.33 -10.33
C GLY A 33 -10.64 1.46 -9.65
N CYS A 34 -9.99 2.56 -9.26
CA CYS A 34 -10.68 3.67 -8.58
C CYS A 34 -11.77 4.38 -9.43
N GLU A 35 -11.78 4.17 -10.76
CA GLU A 35 -12.88 4.64 -11.63
C GLU A 35 -14.09 3.68 -11.63
N ASP A 36 -13.91 2.43 -11.21
CA ASP A 36 -15.00 1.48 -11.00
C ASP A 36 -15.56 1.68 -9.58
N PRO A 37 -16.85 2.02 -9.43
CA PRO A 37 -17.41 2.39 -8.13
C PRO A 37 -17.50 1.22 -7.11
N GLY A 38 -17.10 0.00 -7.47
CA GLY A 38 -17.25 -1.18 -6.62
C GLY A 38 -18.73 -1.56 -6.42
N THR A 39 -18.98 -2.72 -5.81
CA THR A 39 -20.35 -3.23 -5.59
C THR A 39 -20.52 -3.77 -4.17
N TYR A 40 -21.68 -3.47 -3.57
CA TYR A 40 -22.07 -4.02 -2.28
C TYR A 40 -22.68 -5.41 -2.45
N HIS A 41 -22.18 -6.37 -1.69
CA HIS A 41 -22.66 -7.75 -1.64
C HIS A 41 -23.04 -8.10 -0.20
N GLU A 42 -24.22 -8.70 -0.01
CA GLU A 42 -24.54 -9.31 1.28
C GLU A 42 -24.05 -10.76 1.34
N HIS A 43 -23.36 -11.09 2.43
CA HIS A 43 -22.91 -12.43 2.75
C HIS A 43 -23.02 -12.67 4.26
N ASP A 44 -23.67 -13.76 4.68
CA ASP A 44 -23.84 -14.14 6.09
C ASP A 44 -24.40 -13.04 7.01
N GLY A 45 -25.27 -12.16 6.48
CA GLY A 45 -25.83 -11.04 7.23
C GLY A 45 -24.90 -9.84 7.41
N VAL A 46 -23.77 -9.81 6.67
CA VAL A 46 -22.85 -8.67 6.60
C VAL A 46 -22.83 -8.13 5.17
N VAL A 47 -22.78 -6.81 5.04
CA VAL A 47 -22.60 -6.13 3.75
C VAL A 47 -21.10 -5.90 3.52
N GLU A 48 -20.57 -6.48 2.45
CA GLU A 48 -19.18 -6.30 2.02
C GLU A 48 -19.13 -5.44 0.75
N LEU A 49 -18.20 -4.50 0.70
CA LEU A 49 -17.89 -3.76 -0.52
C LEU A 49 -16.76 -4.48 -1.26
N ILE A 50 -17.02 -4.92 -2.49
CA ILE A 50 -16.05 -5.57 -3.36
C ILE A 50 -15.59 -4.59 -4.44
N GLY A 51 -14.28 -4.42 -4.58
CA GLY A 51 -13.69 -3.50 -5.55
C GLY A 51 -13.81 -2.02 -5.15
N GLY A 52 -13.54 -1.15 -6.13
CA GLY A 52 -13.52 0.30 -5.93
C GLY A 52 -12.42 0.80 -5.00
N CYS A 53 -12.35 2.13 -4.86
CA CYS A 53 -11.45 2.82 -3.94
C CYS A 53 -12.24 3.65 -2.94
N LEU A 54 -11.95 3.50 -1.65
CA LEU A 54 -12.53 4.31 -0.58
C LEU A 54 -11.56 5.41 -0.16
N ARG A 55 -12.09 6.61 0.12
CA ARG A 55 -11.31 7.66 0.77
C ARG A 55 -11.40 7.47 2.28
N PRO A 56 -10.40 7.93 3.06
CA PRO A 56 -10.47 7.89 4.52
C PRO A 56 -11.72 8.57 5.11
N SER A 57 -12.27 9.57 4.42
CA SER A 57 -13.52 10.25 4.78
C SER A 57 -14.79 9.42 4.59
N ASP A 58 -14.72 8.39 3.74
CA ASP A 58 -15.85 7.51 3.43
C ASP A 58 -15.94 6.34 4.42
N LEU A 59 -14.87 6.11 5.19
CA LEU A 59 -14.84 5.09 6.23
C LEU A 59 -15.59 5.60 7.48
N PRO A 60 -16.51 4.80 8.05
CA PRO A 60 -17.12 5.15 9.31
C PRO A 60 -16.03 5.27 10.38
N VAL A 61 -16.13 6.29 11.23
CA VAL A 61 -15.25 6.42 12.40
C VAL A 61 -15.51 5.21 13.28
N ALA A 62 -14.52 4.33 13.41
CA ALA A 62 -14.60 3.20 14.32
C ALA A 62 -14.94 3.76 15.72
N PRO A 63 -15.97 3.23 16.41
CA PRO A 63 -16.20 3.58 17.79
C PRO A 63 -14.90 3.41 18.57
N ARG A 64 -14.49 4.42 19.34
CA ARG A 64 -13.36 4.26 20.25
C ARG A 64 -13.72 3.12 21.19
N GLU A 65 -12.98 2.03 21.10
CA GLU A 65 -13.06 0.98 22.10
C GLU A 65 -12.80 1.65 23.45
N PRO A 66 -13.68 1.47 24.46
CA PRO A 66 -13.44 2.00 25.78
C PRO A 66 -12.04 1.54 26.21
N ALA A 67 -11.18 2.49 26.59
CA ALA A 67 -9.83 2.15 27.02
C ALA A 67 -9.95 1.12 28.15
N ASP A 68 -9.38 -0.07 27.94
CA ASP A 68 -9.24 -1.04 29.02
C ASP A 68 -8.53 -0.34 30.19
N PRO A 69 -9.05 -0.44 31.43
CA PRO A 69 -8.33 0.06 32.58
C PRO A 69 -6.94 -0.58 32.60
N PRO A 70 -5.89 0.15 33.03
CA PRO A 70 -4.51 -0.33 32.94
C PRO A 70 -4.42 -1.70 33.59
N SER A 71 -4.13 -2.71 32.77
CA SER A 71 -3.83 -4.05 33.26
C SER A 71 -2.54 -3.95 34.07
N SER A 72 -2.69 -3.94 35.39
CA SER A 72 -1.59 -4.15 36.32
C SER A 72 -1.08 -5.58 36.13
N GLY A 73 -0.18 -5.79 35.17
CA GLY A 73 0.27 -7.12 34.83
C GLY A 73 1.22 -7.22 33.64
N SER A 74 2.07 -6.20 33.39
CA SER A 74 3.30 -6.42 32.63
C SER A 74 4.31 -7.09 33.55
N SER A 75 4.26 -8.42 33.62
CA SER A 75 5.44 -9.20 33.96
C SER A 75 6.10 -9.59 32.64
N ASP A 76 6.89 -8.67 32.10
CA ASP A 76 7.67 -8.84 30.88
C ASP A 76 9.03 -9.49 31.24
N PRO A 77 9.29 -10.77 30.92
CA PRO A 77 10.55 -11.44 31.28
C PRO A 77 11.75 -11.01 30.43
N PHE A 78 11.57 -10.07 29.48
CA PHE A 78 12.61 -9.67 28.53
C PHE A 78 13.47 -8.47 28.98
N VAL A 79 13.13 -7.79 30.08
CA VAL A 79 13.92 -6.65 30.62
C VAL A 79 15.12 -7.11 31.47
N ALA A 80 15.21 -8.41 31.79
CA ALA A 80 16.23 -8.95 32.67
C ALA A 80 17.51 -9.48 31.97
N ARG A 81 17.86 -8.99 30.78
CA ARG A 81 19.12 -9.38 30.12
C ARG A 81 19.90 -8.21 29.53
#